data_AF-R7G986-F1
#
_entry.id   AF-R7G986-F1
#
_cell.length_a   1.000
_cell.length_b   1.000
_cell.length_c   1.000
_cell.angle_alpha   90.00
_cell.angle_beta   90.00
_cell.angle_gamma   90.00
#
_symmetry.space_group_name_H-M   'P 1'
#
loop_
_entity.id
_entity.type
_entity.pdbx_description
1 polymer ?
#
loop_
_entity_poly.entity_id
_entity_poly.type
_entity_poly.pdbx_seq_one_letter_code
_entity_poly.pdbx_strand_id
1 'polypeptide(L)'
;MIRRGIRPRAMRAMVVGVPNVGKSTFINRISKKKIATTGDRPGVTKALQWSRVNKDLELLDTPGVLWPKFEDEQVGLLLAVTGAIRDEVLPIDEIALWAMRWLLENHSEALTKRYDIPLKSDPHAMLEAIAWKRGFLKNGQEVDWKRTIETFLREIRDDRLGSITWEIPDENSK
;
A
#
# COMPACT_ATOMS: atom_id res chain seq x y z
N MET A 1 -3.48 -43.30 -28.11
CA MET A 1 -2.92 -43.98 -26.92
C MET A 1 -3.29 -43.19 -25.67
N ILE A 2 -4.21 -43.71 -24.85
CA ILE A 2 -4.56 -43.14 -23.54
C ILE A 2 -3.45 -43.54 -22.57
N ARG A 3 -2.65 -42.57 -22.08
CA ARG A 3 -1.60 -42.82 -21.08
C ARG A 3 -2.24 -43.34 -19.79
N ARG A 4 -2.06 -44.64 -19.52
CA ARG A 4 -2.49 -45.31 -18.28
C ARG A 4 -1.75 -44.70 -17.08
N GLY A 5 -2.49 -44.24 -16.06
CA GLY A 5 -1.97 -44.02 -14.71
C GLY A 5 -2.10 -42.60 -14.14
N ILE A 6 -2.17 -41.55 -14.97
CA ILE A 6 -2.27 -40.16 -14.49
C ILE A 6 -3.72 -39.70 -14.63
N ARG A 7 -4.45 -39.67 -13.51
CA ARG A 7 -5.74 -38.96 -13.46
C ARG A 7 -5.46 -37.48 -13.70
N PRO A 8 -6.20 -36.78 -14.59
CA PRO A 8 -6.06 -35.34 -14.73
C PRO A 8 -6.27 -34.69 -13.36
N ARG A 9 -5.26 -33.94 -12.91
CA ARG A 9 -5.28 -33.18 -11.66
C ARG A 9 -5.33 -31.70 -12.02
N ALA A 10 -6.03 -30.93 -11.21
CA ALA A 10 -6.04 -29.47 -11.34
C ALA A 10 -4.60 -28.93 -11.31
N MET A 11 -4.34 -27.93 -12.17
CA MET A 11 -3.13 -27.12 -12.11
C MET A 11 -3.05 -26.45 -10.73
N ARG A 12 -1.85 -26.43 -10.16
CA ARG A 12 -1.59 -25.77 -8.89
C ARG A 12 -0.69 -24.58 -9.13
N ALA A 13 -1.14 -23.41 -8.70
CA ALA A 13 -0.36 -22.19 -8.72
C ALA A 13 -0.40 -21.53 -7.34
N MET A 14 0.54 -20.62 -7.10
CA MET A 14 0.62 -19.84 -5.86
C MET A 14 0.64 -18.36 -6.18
N VAL A 15 0.06 -17.55 -5.29
CA VAL A 15 0.12 -16.09 -5.37
C VAL A 15 1.10 -15.60 -4.32
N VAL A 16 2.14 -14.88 -4.76
CA VAL A 16 3.23 -14.37 -3.90
C VAL A 16 3.36 -12.85 -4.04
N GLY A 17 3.96 -12.22 -3.04
CA GLY A 17 4.20 -10.77 -3.02
C GLY A 17 4.19 -10.19 -1.61
N VAL A 18 4.62 -8.93 -1.50
CA VAL A 18 4.71 -8.21 -0.21
C VAL A 18 3.32 -8.06 0.45
N PRO A 19 3.23 -7.71 1.75
CA PRO A 19 1.94 -7.48 2.39
C PRO A 19 1.12 -6.39 1.67
N ASN A 20 -0.20 -6.42 1.85
CA ASN A 20 -1.17 -5.45 1.34
C ASN A 20 -1.27 -5.26 -0.19
N VAL A 21 -0.49 -5.97 -1.03
CA VAL A 21 -0.64 -5.93 -2.51
C VAL A 21 -1.92 -6.57 -3.07
N GLY A 22 -2.84 -7.04 -2.21
CA GLY A 22 -4.14 -7.58 -2.65
C GLY A 22 -4.17 -9.07 -3.04
N LYS A 23 -3.20 -9.89 -2.62
CA LYS A 23 -3.14 -11.34 -2.92
C LYS A 23 -4.46 -12.09 -2.62
N SER A 24 -4.96 -11.97 -1.40
CA SER A 24 -6.20 -12.62 -0.95
C SER A 24 -7.44 -12.05 -1.66
N THR A 25 -7.45 -10.75 -1.96
CA THR A 25 -8.51 -10.11 -2.75
C THR A 25 -8.55 -10.68 -4.17
N PHE A 26 -7.40 -10.85 -4.81
CA PHE A 26 -7.27 -11.48 -6.12
C PHE A 26 -7.78 -12.92 -6.10
N ILE A 27 -7.35 -13.72 -5.13
CA ILE A 27 -7.80 -15.12 -4.98
C ILE A 27 -9.31 -15.20 -4.78
N ASN A 28 -9.88 -14.37 -3.91
CA ASN A 28 -11.33 -14.32 -3.67
C ASN A 28 -12.10 -13.96 -4.94
N ARG A 29 -11.60 -12.97 -5.71
CA ARG A 29 -12.22 -12.53 -6.95
C ARG A 29 -12.20 -13.62 -8.02
N ILE A 30 -11.06 -14.29 -8.21
CA ILE A 30 -10.94 -15.40 -9.15
C ILE A 30 -11.77 -16.61 -8.72
N SER A 31 -11.81 -16.91 -7.42
CA SER A 31 -12.55 -18.05 -6.87
C SER A 31 -14.07 -17.81 -6.77
N LYS A 32 -14.53 -16.56 -7.02
CA LYS A 32 -15.93 -16.10 -6.86
C LYS A 32 -16.53 -16.41 -5.48
N LYS A 33 -15.67 -16.53 -4.47
CA LYS A 33 -16.02 -16.91 -3.10
C LYS A 33 -15.11 -16.16 -2.13
N LYS A 34 -15.64 -15.78 -0.96
CA LYS A 34 -14.84 -15.22 0.14
C LYS A 34 -14.17 -16.36 0.91
N ILE A 35 -13.05 -16.87 0.40
CA ILE A 35 -12.33 -18.01 0.96
C ILE A 35 -11.13 -17.52 1.79
N ALA A 36 -10.37 -16.58 1.24
CA ALA A 36 -9.22 -15.98 1.89
C ALA A 36 -9.63 -14.80 2.78
N THR A 37 -9.00 -14.67 3.94
CA THR A 37 -9.22 -13.52 4.83
C THR A 37 -8.57 -12.28 4.23
N THR A 38 -9.34 -11.19 4.12
CA THR A 38 -8.85 -9.90 3.58
C THR A 38 -8.88 -8.82 4.64
N GLY A 39 -7.90 -7.93 4.64
CA GLY A 39 -7.83 -6.76 5.49
C GLY A 39 -6.64 -5.89 5.09
N ASP A 40 -6.72 -4.60 5.40
CA ASP A 40 -5.76 -3.59 4.95
C ASP A 40 -4.58 -3.39 5.91
N ARG A 41 -4.28 -4.42 6.73
CA ARG A 41 -3.17 -4.40 7.68
C ARG A 41 -2.18 -5.50 7.29
N PRO A 42 -0.87 -5.21 7.28
CA PRO A 42 0.12 -6.25 7.03
C PRO A 42 0.04 -7.40 8.04
N GLY A 43 0.02 -8.64 7.54
CA GLY A 43 -0.03 -9.85 8.38
C GLY A 43 -1.43 -10.47 8.57
N VAL A 44 -2.43 -10.07 7.78
CA VAL A 44 -3.79 -10.67 7.81
C VAL A 44 -3.77 -12.15 7.43
N THR A 45 -3.09 -12.53 6.36
CA THR A 45 -2.93 -13.93 5.94
C THR A 45 -1.85 -14.60 6.78
N LYS A 46 -2.23 -15.53 7.67
CA LYS A 46 -1.32 -16.17 8.63
C LYS A 46 -0.93 -17.61 8.27
N ALA A 47 -1.68 -18.27 7.39
CA ALA A 47 -1.48 -19.67 7.04
C ALA A 47 -1.61 -19.87 5.53
N LEU A 48 -0.92 -20.90 5.03
CA LEU A 48 -1.03 -21.35 3.65
C LEU A 48 -2.38 -22.05 3.44
N GLN A 49 -3.16 -21.59 2.46
CA GLN A 49 -4.49 -22.16 2.18
C GLN A 49 -4.71 -22.39 0.69
N TRP A 50 -5.12 -23.61 0.33
CA TRP A 50 -5.52 -23.94 -1.05
C TRP A 50 -6.97 -23.53 -1.30
N SER A 51 -7.16 -22.72 -2.33
CA SER A 51 -8.45 -22.28 -2.84
C SER A 51 -8.69 -22.91 -4.21
N ARG A 52 -9.71 -23.76 -4.32
CA ARG A 52 -10.12 -24.32 -5.62
C ARG A 52 -10.92 -23.28 -6.40
N VAL A 53 -10.36 -22.83 -7.52
CA VAL A 53 -11.00 -21.86 -8.42
C VAL A 53 -12.03 -22.55 -9.30
N ASN A 54 -11.63 -23.64 -9.96
CA ASN A 54 -12.48 -24.48 -10.80
C ASN A 54 -11.94 -25.93 -10.82
N LYS A 55 -12.40 -26.77 -11.75
CA LYS A 55 -11.94 -28.17 -11.85
C LYS A 55 -10.48 -28.30 -12.26
N ASP A 56 -9.92 -27.27 -12.89
CA ASP A 56 -8.63 -27.28 -13.55
C ASP A 56 -7.58 -26.40 -12.84
N LEU A 57 -7.97 -25.62 -11.80
CA LEU A 57 -7.08 -24.70 -11.09
C LEU A 57 -7.32 -24.66 -9.58
N GLU A 58 -6.24 -24.85 -8.81
CA GLU A 58 -6.12 -24.61 -7.38
C GLU A 58 -5.06 -23.51 -7.14
N LEU A 59 -5.40 -22.51 -6.33
CA LEU A 59 -4.51 -21.41 -5.95
C LEU A 59 -4.12 -21.50 -4.47
N LEU A 60 -2.84 -21.35 -4.18
CA LEU A 60 -2.32 -21.24 -2.83
C LEU A 60 -2.25 -19.77 -2.40
N ASP A 61 -2.99 -19.39 -1.35
CA ASP A 61 -2.83 -18.10 -0.69
C ASP A 61 -1.62 -18.14 0.25
N THR A 62 -0.77 -17.12 0.16
CA THR A 62 0.46 -17.02 0.95
C THR A 62 0.45 -15.75 1.81
N PRO A 63 1.01 -15.81 3.03
CA PRO A 63 1.33 -14.60 3.79
C PRO A 63 2.16 -13.64 2.94
N GLY A 64 1.93 -12.33 3.12
CA GLY A 64 2.85 -11.34 2.54
C GLY A 64 4.22 -11.45 3.19
N VAL A 65 5.27 -11.52 2.38
CA VAL A 65 6.65 -11.62 2.86
C VAL A 65 7.40 -10.36 2.46
N LEU A 66 8.09 -9.76 3.44
CA LEU A 66 9.10 -8.73 3.23
C LEU A 66 10.47 -9.35 3.49
N TRP A 67 11.48 -8.81 2.83
CA TRP A 67 12.87 -9.16 3.10
C TRP A 67 13.33 -8.56 4.44
N PRO A 68 14.23 -9.23 5.19
CA PRO A 68 14.61 -8.78 6.53
C PRO A 68 15.38 -7.45 6.58
N LYS A 69 16.07 -7.10 5.50
CA LYS A 69 16.85 -5.87 5.36
C LYS A 69 16.67 -5.29 3.97
N PHE A 70 16.48 -3.98 3.90
CA PHE A 70 16.50 -3.22 2.66
C PHE A 70 17.93 -2.71 2.46
N GLU A 71 18.53 -2.99 1.29
CA GLU A 71 19.83 -2.40 0.91
C GLU A 71 19.65 -0.96 0.43
N ASP A 72 18.49 -0.67 -0.16
CA ASP A 72 18.09 0.63 -0.66
C ASP A 72 17.02 1.26 0.25
N GLU A 73 17.32 2.44 0.78
CA GLU A 73 16.43 3.24 1.61
C GLU A 73 15.16 3.67 0.85
N GLN A 74 15.28 3.95 -0.45
CA GLN A 74 14.17 4.35 -1.30
C GLN A 74 13.11 3.25 -1.37
N VAL A 75 13.51 1.99 -1.50
CA VAL A 75 12.59 0.84 -1.48
C VAL A 75 11.82 0.79 -0.16
N GLY A 76 12.49 1.07 0.96
CA GLY A 76 11.85 1.15 2.28
C GLY A 76 10.77 2.23 2.33
N LEU A 77 11.08 3.43 1.83
CA LEU A 77 10.15 4.57 1.78
C LEU A 77 8.93 4.26 0.89
N LEU A 78 9.14 3.65 -0.28
CA LEU A 78 8.06 3.25 -1.19
C LEU A 78 7.13 2.21 -0.56
N LEU A 79 7.68 1.21 0.13
CA LEU A 79 6.88 0.20 0.85
C LEU A 79 6.14 0.80 2.05
N ALA A 80 6.74 1.78 2.72
CA ALA A 80 6.13 2.47 3.85
C ALA A 80 4.96 3.37 3.42
N VAL A 81 5.15 4.22 2.39
CA VAL A 81 4.11 5.15 1.93
C VAL A 81 2.89 4.38 1.40
N THR A 82 3.12 3.26 0.70
CA THR A 82 2.06 2.39 0.14
C THR A 82 1.40 1.47 1.18
N GLY A 83 1.90 1.42 2.41
CA GLY A 83 1.31 0.63 3.50
C GLY A 83 1.62 -0.87 3.45
N ALA A 84 2.69 -1.29 2.76
CA ALA A 84 3.17 -2.66 2.79
C ALA A 84 3.82 -3.03 4.14
N ILE A 85 4.29 -2.03 4.89
CA ILE A 85 4.88 -2.14 6.22
C ILE A 85 3.90 -1.55 7.25
N ARG A 86 3.90 -2.11 8.47
CA ARG A 86 3.04 -1.61 9.58
C ARG A 86 3.53 -0.26 10.08
N ASP A 87 2.62 0.69 10.26
CA ASP A 87 2.93 2.04 10.72
C ASP A 87 3.58 2.04 12.11
N GLU A 88 3.25 1.09 12.98
CA GLU A 88 3.76 1.04 14.36
C GLU A 88 5.26 0.76 14.46
N VAL A 89 5.90 0.32 13.37
CA VAL A 89 7.34 0.04 13.33
C VAL A 89 8.12 1.07 12.50
N LEU A 90 7.47 2.15 12.08
CA LEU A 90 8.02 3.13 11.13
C LEU A 90 8.06 4.55 11.73
N PRO A 91 9.04 5.39 11.32
CA PRO A 91 9.01 6.83 11.57
C PRO A 91 8.04 7.51 10.58
N ILE A 92 6.74 7.44 10.90
CA ILE A 92 5.66 7.91 10.01
C ILE A 92 5.72 9.42 9.69
N ASP A 93 6.34 10.21 10.55
CA ASP A 93 6.61 11.62 10.37
C ASP A 93 7.62 11.87 9.24
N GLU A 94 8.73 11.14 9.24
CA GLU A 94 9.73 11.19 8.17
C GLU A 94 9.12 10.74 6.83
N ILE A 95 8.34 9.64 6.85
CA ILE A 95 7.66 9.13 5.66
C ILE A 95 6.64 10.14 5.11
N ALA A 96 5.89 10.81 5.99
CA ALA A 96 4.93 11.83 5.57
C ALA A 96 5.62 13.07 4.99
N LEU A 97 6.73 13.52 5.59
CA LEU A 97 7.52 14.63 5.04
C LEU A 97 8.12 14.27 3.68
N TRP A 98 8.66 13.06 3.54
CA TRP A 98 9.17 12.55 2.27
C TRP A 98 8.07 12.48 1.21
N ALA A 99 6.91 11.90 1.54
CA ALA A 99 5.79 11.77 0.61
C ALA A 99 5.24 13.15 0.19
N MET A 100 5.14 14.09 1.13
CA MET A 100 4.73 15.45 0.84
C MET A 100 5.73 16.17 -0.09
N ARG A 101 7.03 16.02 0.17
CA ARG A 101 8.08 16.56 -0.72
C ARG A 101 7.94 16.01 -2.13
N TRP A 102 7.83 14.69 -2.26
CA TRP A 102 7.68 14.04 -3.55
C TRP A 102 6.43 14.53 -4.29
N LEU A 103 5.29 14.69 -3.59
CA LEU A 103 4.05 15.23 -4.18
C LEU A 103 4.21 16.69 -4.61
N LEU A 104 4.89 17.53 -3.83
CA LEU A 104 5.15 18.92 -4.22
C LEU A 104 6.01 19.02 -5.49
N GLU A 105 6.97 18.12 -5.65
CA GLU A 105 7.90 18.09 -6.78
C GLU A 105 7.29 17.45 -8.04
N ASN A 106 6.47 16.41 -7.88
CA ASN A 106 6.06 15.54 -8.99
C ASN A 106 4.55 15.51 -9.25
N HIS A 107 3.71 15.95 -8.31
CA HIS A 107 2.26 15.76 -8.40
C HIS A 107 1.46 16.83 -7.62
N SER A 108 1.91 18.08 -7.64
CA SER A 108 1.42 19.16 -6.76
C SER A 108 -0.06 19.51 -6.96
N GLU A 109 -0.58 19.28 -8.16
CA GLU A 109 -1.99 19.47 -8.52
C GLU A 109 -2.95 18.55 -7.76
N ALA A 110 -2.48 17.37 -7.31
CA ALA A 110 -3.29 16.52 -6.45
C ALA A 110 -3.51 17.16 -5.08
N LEU A 111 -2.51 17.87 -4.55
CA LEU A 111 -2.59 18.54 -3.26
C LEU A 111 -3.59 19.70 -3.32
N THR A 112 -3.51 20.55 -4.35
CA THR A 112 -4.45 21.66 -4.52
C THR A 112 -5.88 21.16 -4.70
N LYS A 113 -6.08 20.15 -5.54
CA LYS A 113 -7.39 19.53 -5.76
C LYS A 113 -7.96 18.88 -4.50
N ARG A 114 -7.13 18.21 -3.70
CA ARG A 114 -7.58 17.50 -2.50
C ARG A 114 -7.91 18.43 -1.35
N TYR A 115 -7.07 19.42 -1.09
CA TYR A 115 -7.10 20.21 0.13
C TYR A 115 -7.67 21.61 -0.05
N ASP A 116 -7.76 22.11 -1.28
CA ASP A 116 -8.30 23.44 -1.59
C ASP A 116 -7.61 24.54 -0.75
N ILE A 117 -6.27 24.51 -0.79
CA ILE A 117 -5.39 25.49 -0.13
C ILE A 117 -4.22 25.87 -1.06
N PRO A 118 -3.64 27.08 -0.91
CA PRO A 118 -2.45 27.46 -1.64
C PRO A 118 -1.27 26.52 -1.34
N LEU A 119 -0.50 26.19 -2.38
CA LEU A 119 0.71 25.37 -2.21
C LEU A 119 1.76 26.13 -1.39
N LYS A 120 2.44 25.39 -0.52
CA LYS A 120 3.64 25.81 0.19
C LYS A 120 4.79 24.94 -0.29
N SER A 121 5.94 25.55 -0.55
CA SER A 121 7.13 24.84 -1.03
C SER A 121 7.77 23.96 0.04
N ASP A 122 7.61 24.33 1.32
CA ASP A 122 8.11 23.54 2.44
C ASP A 122 7.11 22.42 2.82
N PRO A 123 7.52 21.14 2.83
CA PRO A 123 6.64 20.02 3.15
C PRO A 123 6.00 20.11 4.54
N HIS A 124 6.76 20.56 5.54
CA HIS A 124 6.25 20.71 6.91
C HIS A 124 5.17 21.79 6.97
N ALA A 125 5.44 22.96 6.38
CA ALA A 125 4.47 24.06 6.30
C ALA A 125 3.22 23.67 5.48
N MET A 126 3.36 22.80 4.46
CA MET A 126 2.22 22.29 3.70
C MET A 126 1.34 21.37 4.56
N LEU A 127 1.93 20.43 5.31
CA LEU A 127 1.21 19.59 6.27
C LEU A 127 0.54 20.41 7.37
N GLU A 128 1.23 21.45 7.88
CA GLU A 128 0.66 22.37 8.86
C GLU A 128 -0.58 23.10 8.30
N ALA A 129 -0.50 23.58 7.06
CA ALA A 129 -1.64 24.24 6.40
C ALA A 129 -2.83 23.30 6.22
N ILE A 130 -2.56 22.03 5.87
CA ILE A 130 -3.60 20.99 5.81
C ILE A 130 -4.23 20.79 7.19
N ALA A 131 -3.43 20.72 8.26
CA ALA A 131 -3.93 20.57 9.62
C ALA A 131 -4.88 21.71 10.01
N TRP A 132 -4.48 22.97 9.75
CA TRP A 132 -5.32 24.14 10.02
C TRP A 132 -6.61 24.13 9.20
N LYS A 133 -6.55 23.87 7.89
CA LYS A 133 -7.74 23.78 7.02
C LYS A 133 -8.72 22.70 7.50
N ARG A 134 -8.21 21.59 8.04
CA ARG A 134 -9.01 20.45 8.53
C ARG A 134 -9.43 20.57 9.99
N GLY A 135 -8.93 21.56 10.72
CA GLY A 135 -9.17 21.71 12.16
C GLY A 135 -8.52 20.61 13.00
N PHE A 136 -7.40 20.05 12.54
CA PHE A 136 -6.62 19.06 13.30
C PHE A 136 -5.76 19.78 14.34
N LEU A 137 -6.41 20.27 15.39
CA LEU A 137 -5.80 21.08 16.44
C LEU A 137 -5.99 20.44 17.82
N LYS A 138 -4.95 20.50 18.64
CA LYS A 138 -4.98 20.23 20.08
C LYS A 138 -5.39 21.50 20.81
N ASN A 139 -6.43 21.40 21.63
CA ASN A 139 -6.96 22.51 22.45
C ASN A 139 -7.23 23.82 21.65
N GLY A 140 -7.42 23.72 20.33
CA GLY A 140 -7.67 24.84 19.43
C GLY A 140 -6.48 25.76 19.14
N GLN A 141 -5.27 25.47 19.60
CA GLN A 141 -4.12 26.38 19.50
C GLN A 141 -2.88 25.75 18.84
N GLU A 142 -2.70 24.44 18.94
CA GLU A 142 -1.53 23.73 18.41
C GLU A 142 -1.97 22.67 17.39
N VAL A 143 -1.16 22.40 16.37
CA VAL A 143 -1.46 21.33 15.40
C VAL A 143 -1.40 19.95 16.05
N ASP A 144 -2.42 19.13 15.78
CA ASP A 144 -2.39 17.69 16.06
C ASP A 144 -1.62 16.97 14.95
N TRP A 145 -0.29 16.92 15.11
CA TRP A 145 0.61 16.31 14.14
C TRP A 145 0.33 14.84 13.89
N LYS A 146 0.07 14.07 14.95
CA LYS A 146 -0.21 12.64 14.84
C LYS A 146 -1.42 12.40 13.95
N ARG A 147 -2.54 13.07 14.25
CA ARG A 147 -3.77 12.96 13.44
C ARG A 147 -3.55 13.43 12.01
N THR A 148 -2.79 14.50 11.82
CA THR A 148 -2.48 15.05 10.49
C THR A 148 -1.69 14.06 9.64
N ILE A 149 -0.60 13.53 10.17
CA ILE A 149 0.27 12.55 9.50
C ILE A 149 -0.48 11.25 9.20
N GLU A 150 -1.16 10.68 10.20
CA GLU A 150 -1.93 9.44 10.02
C GLU A 150 -3.06 9.61 8.99
N THR A 151 -3.71 10.77 8.98
CA THR A 151 -4.76 11.06 7.99
C THR A 151 -4.17 11.25 6.61
N PHE A 152 -3.07 11.99 6.48
CA PHE A 152 -2.40 12.24 5.21
C PHE A 152 -1.92 10.95 4.55
N LEU A 153 -1.20 10.09 5.29
CA LEU A 153 -0.74 8.79 4.79
C LEU A 153 -1.90 7.87 4.43
N ARG A 154 -2.99 7.89 5.21
CA ARG A 154 -4.21 7.15 4.87
C ARG A 154 -4.86 7.67 3.60
N GLU A 155 -4.94 8.98 3.42
CA GLU A 155 -5.51 9.58 2.20
C GLU A 155 -4.68 9.23 0.96
N ILE A 156 -3.36 9.09 1.08
CA ILE A 156 -2.52 8.52 0.02
C ILE A 156 -2.93 7.07 -0.30
N ARG A 157 -3.00 6.21 0.72
CA ARG A 157 -3.27 4.77 0.57
C ARG A 157 -4.70 4.47 0.09
N ASP A 158 -5.64 5.33 0.45
CA ASP A 158 -7.06 5.27 0.05
C ASP A 158 -7.33 5.91 -1.32
N ASP A 159 -6.29 6.27 -2.09
CA ASP A 159 -6.40 6.89 -3.43
C ASP A 159 -7.15 8.24 -3.41
N ARG A 160 -7.17 8.93 -2.26
CA ARG A 160 -7.91 10.22 -2.12
C ARG A 160 -7.23 11.38 -2.82
N LEU A 161 -5.92 11.28 -3.02
CA LEU A 161 -5.16 12.22 -3.84
C LEU A 161 -5.16 11.86 -5.33
N GLY A 162 -5.86 10.79 -5.72
CA GLY A 162 -5.81 10.21 -7.06
C GLY A 162 -4.67 9.20 -7.20
N SER A 163 -4.64 8.53 -8.35
CA SER A 163 -3.72 7.42 -8.60
C SER A 163 -2.31 7.93 -8.80
N ILE A 164 -1.41 7.54 -7.89
CA ILE A 164 -0.01 7.97 -7.85
C ILE A 164 0.90 6.76 -8.05
N THR A 165 1.84 6.89 -8.98
CA THR A 165 2.97 5.97 -9.15
C THR A 165 4.20 6.65 -8.54
N TRP A 166 4.71 6.10 -7.43
CA TRP A 166 5.79 6.71 -6.63
C TRP A 166 7.20 6.41 -7.16
N GLU A 167 7.31 5.50 -8.11
CA GLU A 167 8.56 5.09 -8.75
C GLU A 167 8.48 5.46 -10.24
N ILE A 168 9.58 5.97 -10.78
CA ILE A 168 9.73 6.27 -12.19
C ILE A 168 10.74 5.26 -12.76
N PRO A 169 10.44 4.60 -13.89
CA PRO A 169 11.39 3.66 -14.49
C PRO A 169 12.72 4.35 -14.76
N ASP A 170 13.81 3.72 -14.31
CA ASP A 170 15.15 4.21 -14.58
C ASP A 170 15.41 4.11 -16.09
N GLU A 171 15.85 5.20 -16.75
CA GLU A 171 16.07 5.24 -18.21
C GLU A 171 17.10 4.19 -18.68
N ASN A 172 17.89 3.65 -17.75
CA ASN A 172 18.92 2.64 -18.00
C ASN A 172 18.57 1.21 -17.53
N SER A 173 17.34 0.96 -17.05
CA SER A 173 16.90 -0.40 -16.71
C SER A 173 16.70 -1.23 -18.00
N LYS A 174 17.72 -2.00 -18.37
CA LYS A 174 17.67 -3.03 -19.42
C LYS A 174 17.22 -4.38 -18.88
#